data_AF-A0A9C7LA92-F1
#
_entry.id   AF-A0A9C7LA92-F1
#
_cell.length_a   1.000
_cell.length_b   1.000
_cell.length_c   1.000
_cell.angle_alpha   90.00
_cell.angle_beta   90.00
_cell.angle_gamma   90.00
#
_symmetry.space_group_name_H-M   'P 1'
#
loop_
_entity.id
_entity.type
_entity.pdbx_description
1 polymer ?
#
loop_
_entity_poly.entity_id
_entity_poly.type
_entity_poly.pdbx_seq_one_letter_code
_entity_poly.pdbx_strand_id
1 'polypeptide(L)' 'MERQRTLFFGFIVGVILMILPLPEFFFWEDVLDVVKAIFDYSGFILFVICGIPLIIDVIKRLFSK' A
#
# COMPACT_ATOMS: atom_id res chain seq x y z
N MET A 1 -1.33 -21.06 -3.67
CA MET A 1 -0.20 -20.17 -4.04
C MET A 1 -0.68 -18.80 -4.52
N GLU A 2 -1.84 -18.68 -5.18
CA GLU A 2 -2.35 -17.42 -5.73
C GLU A 2 -2.71 -16.35 -4.69
N ARG A 3 -3.33 -16.74 -3.57
CA ARG A 3 -3.74 -15.79 -2.51
C ARG A 3 -2.55 -15.02 -1.91
N GLN A 4 -1.43 -15.70 -1.64
CA GLN A 4 -0.20 -15.05 -1.15
C GLN A 4 0.35 -14.07 -2.20
N ARG A 5 0.27 -14.43 -3.48
CA ARG A 5 0.73 -13.59 -4.58
C ARG A 5 -0.13 -12.32 -4.69
N THR A 6 -1.45 -12.45 -4.60
CA THR A 6 -2.37 -11.30 -4.58
C THR A 6 -2.14 -10.38 -3.39
N LEU A 7 -1.93 -10.93 -2.18
CA LEU A 7 -1.61 -10.14 -1.00
C LEU A 7 -0.27 -9.41 -1.15
N PHE A 8 0.73 -10.06 -1.73
CA PHE A 8 2.03 -9.45 -1.97
C PHE A 8 1.96 -8.31 -3.00
N PHE A 9 1.25 -8.52 -4.11
CA PHE A 9 1.04 -7.46 -5.10
C PHE A 9 0.18 -6.31 -4.56
N GLY A 10 -0.87 -6.61 -3.78
CA GLY A 10 -1.69 -5.59 -3.12
C GLY A 10 -0.88 -4.75 -2.13
N PHE A 11 0.03 -5.38 -1.39
CA PHE A 11 0.99 -4.70 -0.53
C PHE A 11 1.91 -3.77 -1.32
N ILE A 12 2.52 -4.26 -2.42
CA ILE A 12 3.39 -3.44 -3.28
C ILE A 12 2.63 -2.24 -3.85
N VAL A 13 1.41 -2.43 -4.34
CA VAL A 13 0.56 -1.35 -4.87
C VAL A 13 0.26 -0.32 -3.78
N GLY A 14 -0.07 -0.76 -2.56
CA GLY A 14 -0.29 0.13 -1.42
C GLY A 14 0.94 0.99 -1.09
N VAL A 15 2.14 0.41 -1.13
CA VAL A 15 3.40 1.13 -0.92
C VAL A 15 3.68 2.13 -2.05
N ILE A 16 3.47 1.72 -3.31
CA ILE A 16 3.68 2.60 -4.47
C ILE A 16 2.74 3.82 -4.40
N LEU A 17 1.48 3.61 -4.01
CA LEU A 17 0.51 4.70 -3.85
C LEU A 17 0.97 5.76 -2.84
N MET A 18 1.64 5.38 -1.76
CA MET A 18 2.18 6.32 -0.77
C MET A 18 3.45 7.05 -1.24
N ILE A 19 4.29 6.39 -2.05
CA ILE A 19 5.61 6.92 -2.44
C ILE A 19 5.51 7.77 -3.70
N LEU A 20 4.46 7.61 -4.50
CA LEU A 20 4.33 8.24 -5.81
C LEU A 20 4.42 9.77 -5.70
N PRO A 21 5.49 10.40 -6.23
CA PRO A 21 5.59 11.85 -6.21
C PRO A 21 4.58 12.43 -7.18
N LEU A 22 3.65 13.24 -6.67
CA LEU A 22 2.72 14.01 -7.50
C LEU A 22 3.45 15.27 -7.99
N PRO A 23 3.46 15.55 -9.32
CA PRO A 23 4.07 16.75 -9.85
C PRO A 23 3.32 18.00 -9.34
N GLU A 24 4.03 18.87 -8.64
CA GLU A 24 3.50 20.12 -8.08
C GLU A 24 3.33 21.16 -9.20
N PHE A 25 2.19 21.11 -9.88
CA PHE A 25 1.78 22.18 -10.79
C PHE A 25 1.14 23.31 -9.97
N PHE A 26 1.78 24.49 -9.97
CA PHE A 26 1.43 25.69 -9.19
C PHE A 26 -0.05 26.16 -9.30
N PHE A 27 -0.80 25.72 -10.32
CA PHE A 27 -2.20 26.08 -10.51
C PHE A 27 -3.20 25.13 -9.84
N TRP A 28 -2.76 23.96 -9.37
CA TRP A 28 -3.62 22.88 -8.88
C TRP A 28 -3.20 22.38 -7.49
N GLU A 29 -2.40 23.12 -6.72
CA GLU A 29 -1.90 22.70 -5.40
C GLU A 29 -3.02 22.19 -4.47
N ASP A 30 -4.12 22.94 -4.30
CA ASP A 30 -5.23 22.51 -3.44
C ASP A 30 -5.85 21.16 -3.87
N VAL A 31 -5.96 20.93 -5.18
CA VAL A 31 -6.51 19.68 -5.73
C VAL A 31 -5.49 18.56 -5.58
N LEU A 32 -4.21 18.85 -5.80
CA LEU A 32 -3.12 17.90 -5.67
C LEU A 32 -2.92 17.47 -4.21
N ASP A 33 -3.10 18.36 -3.24
CA ASP A 33 -3.04 18.05 -1.82
C ASP A 33 -4.16 17.09 -1.40
N VAL A 34 -5.38 17.33 -1.88
CA VAL A 34 -6.51 16.42 -1.63
C VAL A 34 -6.27 15.05 -2.28
N VAL A 35 -5.77 15.02 -3.52
CA VAL A 35 -5.44 13.77 -4.22
C VAL A 35 -4.31 13.04 -3.50
N LYS A 36 -3.26 13.74 -3.07
CA LYS A 36 -2.15 13.18 -2.30
C LYS A 36 -2.63 12.55 -1.01
N ALA A 37 -3.48 13.26 -0.27
CA ALA A 37 -4.11 12.71 0.93
C ALA A 37 -4.90 11.44 0.62
N ILE A 38 -5.73 11.43 -0.43
CA ILE A 38 -6.48 10.23 -0.83
C ILE A 38 -5.54 9.07 -1.19
N PHE A 39 -4.46 9.33 -1.92
CA PHE A 39 -3.47 8.32 -2.30
C PHE A 39 -2.73 7.76 -1.08
N ASP A 40 -2.32 8.61 -0.14
CA ASP A 40 -1.69 8.19 1.12
C ASP A 40 -2.64 7.36 1.98
N TYR A 41 -3.88 7.82 2.18
CA TYR A 41 -4.86 7.08 2.98
C TYR A 41 -5.26 5.75 2.33
N SER A 42 -5.49 5.73 1.02
CA SER A 42 -5.83 4.50 0.30
C SER A 42 -4.66 3.52 0.24
N GLY A 43 -3.45 4.02 0.02
CA GLY A 43 -2.20 3.26 0.11
C GLY A 43 -2.01 2.65 1.50
N PHE A 44 -2.29 3.43 2.56
CA PHE A 44 -2.23 2.97 3.95
C PHE A 44 -3.21 1.85 4.26
N ILE A 45 -4.46 2.00 3.81
CA ILE A 45 -5.47 0.97 3.98
C ILE A 45 -5.04 -0.32 3.27
N LEU A 46 -4.56 -0.24 2.04
CA LEU A 46 -4.06 -1.41 1.29
C LEU A 46 -2.84 -2.05 1.95
N PHE A 47 -1.89 -1.22 2.43
CA PHE A 47 -0.71 -1.68 3.15
C PHE A 47 -1.09 -2.47 4.40
N VAL A 48 -2.05 -1.98 5.18
CA VAL A 48 -2.52 -2.65 6.40
C VAL A 48 -3.27 -3.94 6.07
N ILE A 49 -4.25 -3.89 5.16
CA ILE A 49 -5.09 -5.03 4.81
C ILE A 49 -4.27 -6.16 4.16
N CYS A 50 -3.30 -5.83 3.31
CA CYS A 50 -2.47 -6.82 2.63
C CYS A 50 -1.24 -7.22 3.44
N GLY A 51 -0.65 -6.29 4.19
CA GLY A 51 0.57 -6.51 4.97
C GLY A 51 0.37 -7.35 6.21
N ILE A 52 -0.68 -7.10 7.01
CA ILE A 52 -0.97 -7.88 8.22
C ILE A 52 -1.09 -9.39 7.93
N PRO A 53 -1.95 -9.85 7.00
CA PRO A 53 -2.08 -11.28 6.73
C PRO A 53 -0.80 -11.87 6.13
N LEU A 54 -0.03 -11.09 5.36
CA LEU A 54 1.26 -11.53 4.82
C LEU A 54 2.28 -11.77 5.93
N ILE A 55 2.38 -10.85 6.90
CA ILE A 55 3.25 -10.99 8.07
C ILE A 55 2.85 -12.22 8.89
N ILE A 56 1.54 -12.42 9.12
CA ILE A 56 1.03 -13.59 9.85
C ILE A 56 1.40 -14.89 9.12
N ASP A 57 1.25 -14.96 7.80
CA ASP A 57 1.60 -16.14 7.01
C ASP A 57 3.11 -16.42 7.05
N VAL A 58 3.94 -15.38 7.01
CA VAL A 58 5.40 -15.48 7.13
C VAL A 58 5.80 -15.98 8.52
N ILE A 59 5.25 -15.40 9.59
CA ILE A 59 5.50 -15.82 10.97
C ILE A 59 5.04 -17.27 11.16
N LYS A 60 3.86 -17.64 10.69
CA LYS A 60 3.38 -19.03 10.75
C LYS A 60 4.34 -19.99 10.07
N ARG A 61 4.85 -19.66 8.87
CA ARG A 61 5.84 -20.51 8.18
C ARG A 61 7.18 -20.58 8.91
N LEU A 62 7.59 -19.50 9.56
CA LEU A 62 8.85 -19.43 10.31
C LEU A 62 8.80 -20.23 11.63
N PHE A 63 7.66 -20.20 12.32
CA PHE A 63 7.47 -20.87 13.61
C PHE A 63 6.85 -22.27 13.51
N SER A 64 6.20 -22.60 12.39
CA SER A 64 5.76 -23.95 12.05
C SER A 64 6.97 -24.74 11.51
N LYS A 65 7.90 -25.03 12.41
CA LYS A 65 8.97 -26.00 12.20
C LYS A 65 8.39 -27.40 12.09
#